data_AF-J9DTT8-F1
#
_entry.id   AF-J9DTT8-F1
#
_cell.length_a   1.000
_cell.length_b   1.000
_cell.length_c   1.000
_cell.angle_alpha   90.00
_cell.angle_beta   90.00
_cell.angle_gamma   90.00
#
_symmetry.space_group_name_H-M   'P 1'
#
loop_
_entity.id
_entity.type
_entity.pdbx_description
1 polymer ?
#
loop_
_entity_poly.entity_id
_entity_poly.type
_entity_poly.pdbx_seq_one_letter_code
_entity_poly.pdbx_strand_id
1 'polypeptide(L)'
;MALIYAHEHLGQIGERLGAAAMLLKIEQNQLLLATVGGIRAVLCRSGNALQLPNQEIIITPEDYIQLRTGNATLNQDNLINGICLSASSLGFSFLYPAVLPKSYQDTIKLTEADEFIVIGSRSFWKYISPQEVVDNIRTTYNPQIAAKNY
;
A
#
# COMPACT_ATOMS: atom_id res chain seq x y z
N MET A 1 -24.52 3.01 6.15
CA MET A 1 -25.45 1.90 5.81
C MET A 1 -24.81 0.82 4.94
N ALA A 2 -24.07 1.14 3.87
CA ALA A 2 -23.48 0.11 2.99
C ALA A 2 -22.44 -0.82 3.67
N LEU A 3 -21.63 -0.30 4.60
CA LEU A 3 -20.55 -1.08 5.22
C LEU A 3 -21.07 -2.18 6.16
N ILE A 4 -22.10 -1.87 6.95
CA ILE A 4 -22.74 -2.83 7.88
C ILE A 4 -23.49 -3.90 7.08
N TYR A 5 -24.20 -3.50 6.02
CA TYR A 5 -24.90 -4.43 5.13
C TYR A 5 -23.93 -5.40 4.43
N ALA A 6 -22.80 -4.91 3.94
CA ALA A 6 -21.76 -5.75 3.34
C ALA A 6 -21.15 -6.73 4.36
N HIS A 7 -20.92 -6.28 5.61
CA HIS A 7 -20.42 -7.16 6.67
C HIS A 7 -21.41 -8.28 7.01
N GLU A 8 -22.70 -7.96 7.16
CA GLU A 8 -23.75 -8.96 7.41
C GLU A 8 -23.91 -9.95 6.24
N HIS A 9 -23.80 -9.48 4.99
CA HIS A 9 -23.97 -10.34 3.81
C HIS A 9 -22.76 -11.21 3.50
N LEU A 10 -21.55 -10.71 3.79
CA LEU A 10 -20.32 -11.46 3.53
C LEU A 10 -20.02 -12.48 4.62
N GLY A 11 -20.52 -12.28 5.86
CA GLY A 11 -20.29 -13.20 6.98
C GLY A 11 -18.82 -13.60 7.12
N GLN A 12 -18.54 -14.90 7.25
CA GLN A 12 -17.18 -15.44 7.35
C GLN A 12 -16.28 -15.16 6.13
N ILE A 13 -16.86 -14.95 4.94
CA ILE A 13 -16.09 -14.58 3.75
C ILE A 13 -15.52 -13.18 3.93
N GLY A 14 -16.30 -12.26 4.49
CA GLY A 14 -15.90 -10.88 4.74
C GLY A 14 -14.71 -10.78 5.69
N GLU A 15 -14.66 -11.65 6.69
CA GLU A 15 -13.55 -11.71 7.65
C GLU A 15 -12.22 -12.07 6.98
N ARG A 16 -12.27 -12.85 5.89
CA ARG A 16 -11.09 -13.28 5.11
C ARG A 16 -10.68 -12.27 4.04
N LEU A 17 -11.45 -11.21 3.83
CA LEU A 17 -11.10 -10.15 2.89
C LEU A 17 -10.22 -9.11 3.58
N GLY A 18 -9.27 -8.59 2.83
CA GLY A 18 -8.42 -7.50 3.27
C GLY A 18 -8.07 -6.57 2.12
N ALA A 19 -7.44 -5.45 2.49
CA ALA A 19 -7.06 -4.41 1.57
C ALA A 19 -5.72 -3.80 1.98
N ALA A 20 -5.06 -3.23 0.98
CA ALA A 20 -4.02 -2.24 1.17
C ALA A 20 -4.62 -0.85 0.94
N ALA A 21 -4.12 0.15 1.65
CA ALA A 21 -4.55 1.54 1.48
C ALA A 21 -3.34 2.48 1.61
N MET A 22 -3.36 3.56 0.84
CA MET A 22 -2.43 4.67 0.98
C MET A 22 -3.21 5.97 0.95
N LEU A 23 -2.86 6.87 1.84
CA LEU A 23 -3.37 8.23 1.92
C LEU A 23 -2.20 9.19 1.76
N LEU A 24 -2.37 10.14 0.84
CA LEU A 24 -1.44 11.23 0.61
C LEU A 24 -2.19 12.54 0.86
N LYS A 25 -1.69 13.36 1.77
CA LYS A 25 -2.23 14.70 2.05
C LYS A 25 -1.15 15.72 1.72
N ILE A 26 -1.47 16.64 0.83
CA ILE A 26 -0.63 17.81 0.58
C ILE A 26 -1.09 18.92 1.52
N GLU A 27 -0.17 19.45 2.31
CA GLU A 27 -0.41 20.55 3.22
C GLU A 27 0.75 21.54 3.11
N GLN A 28 0.44 22.74 2.64
CA GLN A 28 1.44 23.78 2.34
C GLN A 28 2.54 23.27 1.38
N ASN A 29 3.72 22.97 1.92
CA ASN A 29 4.87 22.48 1.17
C ASN A 29 5.37 21.12 1.70
N GLN A 30 4.44 20.35 2.26
CA GLN A 30 4.67 19.01 2.80
C GLN A 30 3.67 18.02 2.22
N LEU A 31 4.15 16.81 1.98
CA LEU A 31 3.37 15.65 1.63
C LEU A 31 3.36 14.69 2.82
N LEU A 32 2.23 14.61 3.52
CA LEU A 32 2.02 13.60 4.55
C LEU A 32 1.55 12.31 3.90
N LEU A 33 2.20 11.21 4.26
CA LEU A 33 1.93 9.88 3.75
C LEU A 33 1.54 8.95 4.89
N ALA A 34 0.50 8.16 4.67
CA ALA A 34 0.15 7.02 5.51
C ALA A 34 -0.18 5.83 4.61
N THR A 35 0.41 4.66 4.87
CA THR A 35 0.18 3.45 4.08
C THR A 35 0.06 2.21 4.95
N VAL A 36 -0.78 1.28 4.53
CA VAL A 36 -0.96 -0.06 5.10
C VAL A 36 -0.95 -1.05 3.93
N GLY A 37 -0.08 -2.05 3.99
CA GLY A 37 0.07 -3.06 2.94
C GLY A 37 0.94 -2.61 1.76
N GLY A 38 0.77 -3.26 0.60
CA GLY A 38 1.72 -3.20 -0.52
C GLY A 38 1.52 -2.08 -1.54
N ILE A 39 0.80 -1.01 -1.20
CA ILE A 39 0.67 0.14 -2.12
C ILE A 39 1.95 0.96 -2.05
N ARG A 40 2.40 1.42 -3.22
CA ARG A 40 3.58 2.28 -3.33
C ARG A 40 3.22 3.52 -4.14
N ALA A 41 3.96 4.58 -3.88
CA ALA A 41 3.89 5.82 -4.63
C ALA A 41 5.28 6.32 -5.01
N VAL A 42 5.34 7.06 -6.11
CA VAL A 42 6.55 7.65 -6.67
C VAL A 42 6.26 9.13 -6.94
N LEU A 43 7.17 10.00 -6.52
CA LEU A 43 7.15 11.43 -6.77
C LEU A 43 8.05 11.73 -7.97
N CYS A 44 7.53 12.41 -8.99
CA CYS A 44 8.35 12.94 -10.07
C CYS A 44 8.94 14.29 -9.64
N ARG A 45 10.28 14.40 -9.62
CA ARG A 45 11.00 15.64 -9.33
C ARG A 45 12.01 15.95 -10.43
N SER A 46 11.81 17.05 -11.14
CA SER A 46 12.63 17.44 -12.31
C SER A 46 12.81 16.31 -13.32
N GLY A 47 11.76 15.52 -13.56
CA GLY A 47 11.77 14.37 -14.47
C GLY A 47 12.35 13.07 -13.91
N ASN A 48 12.80 13.06 -12.66
CA ASN A 48 13.35 11.86 -12.03
C ASN A 48 12.32 11.24 -11.08
N ALA A 49 12.21 9.92 -11.12
CA ALA A 49 11.40 9.15 -10.20
C ALA A 49 12.06 9.06 -8.82
N LEU A 50 11.43 9.68 -7.82
CA LEU A 50 11.80 9.57 -6.41
C LEU A 50 10.80 8.64 -5.72
N GLN A 51 11.27 7.47 -5.29
CA GLN A 51 10.44 6.53 -4.53
C GLN A 51 10.04 7.16 -3.20
N LEU A 52 8.73 7.28 -2.96
CA LEU A 52 8.25 7.72 -1.65
C LEU A 52 8.49 6.61 -0.61
N PRO A 53 8.72 6.97 0.67
CA PRO A 53 8.87 6.01 1.74
C PRO A 53 7.70 5.02 1.78
N ASN A 54 8.02 3.73 1.88
CA ASN A 54 7.05 2.66 1.90
C ASN A 54 7.48 1.56 2.88
N GLN A 55 6.50 0.83 3.41
CA GLN A 55 6.76 -0.38 4.16
C GLN A 55 6.92 -1.55 3.18
N GLU A 56 8.09 -2.19 3.18
CA GLU A 56 8.26 -3.43 2.44
C GLU A 56 7.41 -4.56 3.06
N ILE A 57 6.86 -5.41 2.21
CA ILE A 57 6.12 -6.60 2.66
C ILE A 57 7.14 -7.70 2.99
N ILE A 58 7.72 -7.58 4.18
CA ILE A 58 8.65 -8.54 4.76
C ILE A 58 8.18 -8.82 6.19
N ILE A 59 8.33 -10.06 6.64
CA ILE A 59 8.04 -10.43 8.02
C ILE A 59 9.26 -10.10 8.87
N THR A 60 9.13 -9.11 9.76
CA THR A 60 10.18 -8.72 10.70
C THR A 60 10.22 -9.66 11.92
N PRO A 61 11.31 -9.67 12.72
CA PRO A 61 11.34 -10.39 13.99
C PRO A 61 10.19 -10.00 14.93
N GLU A 62 9.80 -8.72 14.97
CA GLU A 62 8.65 -8.25 15.74
C GLU A 62 7.33 -8.81 15.21
N ASP A 63 7.17 -8.89 13.88
CA ASP A 63 6.01 -9.52 13.27
C ASP A 63 5.94 -11.00 13.63
N TYR A 64 7.07 -11.73 13.64
CA TYR A 64 7.10 -13.13 14.07
C TYR A 64 6.55 -13.33 15.49
N ILE A 65 6.85 -12.42 16.43
CA ILE A 65 6.33 -12.48 17.80
C ILE A 65 4.81 -12.26 17.79
N GLN A 66 4.32 -11.29 17.01
CA GLN A 66 2.89 -11.04 16.84
C GLN A 66 2.16 -12.25 16.25
N LEU A 67 2.72 -12.85 15.19
CA LEU A 67 2.14 -14.01 14.52
C LEU A 67 2.02 -15.20 15.48
N ARG A 68 3.06 -15.47 16.28
CA ARG A 68 3.02 -16.52 17.31
C ARG A 68 1.97 -16.25 18.39
N THR A 69 1.85 -15.01 18.82
CA THR A 69 0.86 -14.59 19.82
C THR A 69 -0.57 -14.82 19.32
N GLY A 70 -0.80 -14.63 18.02
CA GLY A 70 -2.08 -14.92 17.37
C GLY A 70 -2.24 -16.35 16.84
N ASN A 71 -1.38 -17.30 17.24
CA ASN A 71 -1.39 -18.69 16.75
C ASN A 71 -1.41 -18.83 15.23
N ALA A 72 -0.81 -17.87 14.51
CA ALA A 72 -0.72 -17.90 13.07
C ALA A 72 0.55 -18.64 12.60
N THR A 73 0.46 -19.23 11.42
CA THR A 73 1.54 -19.98 10.76
C THR A 73 2.02 -19.24 9.53
N LEU A 74 3.27 -19.47 9.13
CA LEU A 74 3.82 -18.99 7.87
C LEU A 74 4.14 -20.20 7.00
N ASN A 75 3.76 -20.14 5.73
CA ASN A 75 4.15 -21.16 4.75
C ASN A 75 5.49 -20.79 4.07
N GLN A 76 5.93 -21.63 3.14
CA GLN A 76 7.18 -21.44 2.39
C GLN A 76 7.18 -20.18 1.51
N ASP A 77 6.01 -19.65 1.17
CA ASP A 77 5.83 -18.42 0.39
C ASP A 77 5.70 -17.15 1.26
N ASN A 78 5.95 -17.27 2.57
CA ASN A 78 5.73 -16.22 3.57
C ASN A 78 4.26 -15.76 3.67
N LEU A 79 3.30 -16.62 3.37
CA LEU A 79 1.88 -16.37 3.59
C LEU A 79 1.47 -16.74 5.01
N ILE A 80 0.85 -15.79 5.70
CA ILE A 80 0.26 -15.94 7.02
C ILE A 80 -1.04 -16.74 6.89
N ASN A 81 -1.08 -17.92 7.52
CA ASN A 81 -2.14 -18.93 7.40
C ASN A 81 -2.53 -19.22 5.94
N GLY A 82 -1.57 -19.12 5.01
CA GLY A 82 -1.76 -19.35 3.58
C GLY A 82 -2.54 -18.25 2.83
N ILE A 83 -2.82 -17.10 3.45
CA ILE A 83 -3.71 -16.08 2.87
C ILE A 83 -3.05 -14.69 2.79
N CYS A 84 -2.52 -14.17 3.90
CA CYS A 84 -2.04 -12.78 3.93
C CYS A 84 -0.52 -12.69 3.75
N LEU A 85 -0.06 -11.79 2.89
CA LEU A 85 1.38 -11.57 2.63
C LEU A 85 2.06 -10.67 3.67
N SER A 86 1.30 -9.93 4.48
CA SER A 86 1.84 -8.94 5.42
C SER A 86 1.21 -9.07 6.80
N ALA A 87 2.02 -8.88 7.85
CA ALA A 87 1.54 -8.74 9.22
C ALA A 87 0.81 -7.41 9.46
N SER A 88 0.86 -6.49 8.47
CA SER A 88 0.08 -5.25 8.45
C SER A 88 -0.86 -5.16 7.25
N SER A 89 -2.17 -5.19 7.52
CA SER A 89 -3.21 -5.04 6.49
C SER A 89 -4.51 -4.52 7.09
N LEU A 90 -5.35 -3.88 6.26
CA LEU A 90 -6.73 -3.58 6.62
C LEU A 90 -7.59 -4.83 6.38
N GLY A 91 -8.48 -5.16 7.31
CA GLY A 91 -9.31 -6.38 7.21
C GLY A 91 -8.56 -7.61 7.72
N PHE A 92 -8.81 -8.77 7.12
CA PHE A 92 -8.36 -10.07 7.61
C PHE A 92 -8.66 -10.29 9.10
N SER A 93 -9.86 -9.92 9.54
CA SER A 93 -10.24 -9.93 10.97
C SER A 93 -10.13 -11.32 11.59
N PHE A 94 -10.30 -12.40 10.82
CA PHE A 94 -10.08 -13.77 11.29
C PHE A 94 -8.62 -14.06 11.68
N LEU A 95 -7.67 -13.23 11.25
CA LEU A 95 -6.25 -13.30 11.63
C LEU A 95 -5.92 -12.41 12.82
N TYR A 96 -6.88 -11.76 13.47
CA TYR A 96 -6.60 -11.04 14.71
C TYR A 96 -6.18 -12.02 15.82
N PRO A 97 -5.12 -11.74 16.61
CA PRO A 97 -4.26 -10.55 16.63
C PRO A 97 -2.97 -10.66 15.77
N ALA A 98 -2.82 -11.72 14.98
CA ALA A 98 -1.65 -11.96 14.13
C ALA A 98 -1.49 -10.94 12.99
N VAL A 99 -2.57 -10.40 12.43
CA VAL A 99 -2.54 -9.30 11.44
C VAL A 99 -3.23 -8.09 12.03
N LEU A 100 -2.56 -6.94 12.00
CA LEU A 100 -3.06 -5.69 12.58
C LEU A 100 -2.98 -4.55 11.57
N PRO A 101 -3.88 -3.55 11.61
CA PRO A 101 -3.86 -2.42 10.68
C PRO A 101 -2.80 -1.37 11.08
N LYS A 102 -1.52 -1.75 11.08
CA LYS A 102 -0.41 -0.85 11.45
C LYS A 102 -0.02 0.02 10.25
N SER A 103 -0.32 1.30 10.29
CA SER A 103 0.12 2.22 9.23
C SER A 103 1.58 2.61 9.38
N TYR A 104 2.32 2.56 8.29
CA TYR A 104 3.56 3.31 8.14
C TYR A 104 3.22 4.75 7.75
N GLN A 105 3.84 5.73 8.40
CA GLN A 105 3.59 7.15 8.19
C GLN A 105 4.90 7.89 7.99
N ASP A 106 4.92 8.87 7.09
CA ASP A 106 6.08 9.72 6.86
C ASP A 106 5.65 11.11 6.33
N THR A 107 6.57 12.07 6.34
CA THR A 107 6.37 13.42 5.80
C THR A 107 7.51 13.81 4.89
N ILE A 108 7.19 14.14 3.65
CA ILE A 108 8.16 14.52 2.62
C ILE A 108 8.03 16.02 2.35
N LYS A 109 9.17 16.73 2.33
CA LYS A 109 9.19 18.14 1.92
C LYS A 109 9.03 18.25 0.41
N LEU A 110 8.01 18.98 -0.01
CA LEU A 110 7.79 19.32 -1.41
C LEU A 110 8.68 20.50 -1.84
N THR A 111 8.94 20.58 -3.13
CA THR A 111 9.67 21.68 -3.76
C THR A 111 8.96 22.09 -5.05
N GLU A 112 9.30 23.25 -5.59
CA GLU A 112 8.78 23.72 -6.88
C GLU A 112 9.20 22.83 -8.06
N ALA A 113 10.18 21.93 -7.85
CA ALA A 113 10.62 20.95 -8.83
C ALA A 113 9.75 19.69 -8.87
N ASP A 114 8.80 19.54 -7.93
CA ASP A 114 7.87 18.41 -7.90
C ASP A 114 6.77 18.59 -8.95
N GLU A 115 6.61 17.59 -9.82
CA GLU A 115 5.72 17.67 -10.97
C GLU A 115 4.40 16.93 -10.74
N PHE A 116 4.48 15.68 -10.29
CA PHE A 116 3.31 14.83 -10.03
C PHE A 116 3.65 13.62 -9.16
N ILE A 117 2.63 12.95 -8.63
CA ILE A 117 2.75 11.71 -7.86
C ILE A 117 2.01 10.60 -8.58
N VAL A 118 2.62 9.43 -8.65
CA VAL A 118 2.01 8.20 -9.16
C VAL A 118 1.78 7.25 -8.01
N ILE A 119 0.53 6.82 -7.82
CA ILE A 119 0.16 5.81 -6.82
C ILE A 119 -0.22 4.54 -7.57
N GLY A 120 0.31 3.40 -7.15
CA GLY A 120 0.05 2.12 -7.79
C GLY A 120 -0.01 0.96 -6.81
N SER A 121 -0.72 -0.09 -7.19
CA SER A 121 -0.79 -1.33 -6.44
C SER A 121 0.54 -2.09 -6.51
N ARG A 122 0.75 -3.04 -5.58
CA ARG A 122 1.91 -3.95 -5.64
C ARG A 122 2.05 -4.62 -7.00
N SER A 123 0.95 -5.05 -7.59
CA SER A 123 0.94 -5.75 -8.87
C SER A 123 1.44 -4.86 -10.01
N PHE A 124 1.09 -3.57 -10.01
CA PHE A 124 1.60 -2.60 -10.99
C PHE A 124 3.12 -2.44 -10.87
N TRP A 125 3.61 -2.15 -9.66
CA TRP A 125 5.05 -1.95 -9.41
C TRP A 125 5.91 -3.22 -9.49
N LYS A 126 5.29 -4.40 -9.62
CA LYS A 126 6.01 -5.65 -9.86
C LYS A 126 6.56 -5.73 -11.29
N TYR A 127 5.89 -5.09 -12.25
CA TYR A 127 6.22 -5.22 -13.67
C TYR A 127 6.78 -3.95 -14.28
N ILE A 128 6.55 -2.80 -13.67
CA ILE A 128 6.92 -1.50 -14.24
C ILE A 128 7.83 -0.75 -13.28
N SER A 129 8.93 -0.21 -13.80
CA SER A 129 9.89 0.53 -12.99
C SER A 129 9.42 1.97 -12.70
N PRO A 130 9.81 2.58 -11.56
CA PRO A 130 9.44 3.97 -11.25
C PRO A 130 9.77 4.98 -12.36
N GLN A 131 10.96 4.89 -12.95
CA GLN A 131 11.41 5.84 -13.97
C GLN A 131 10.66 5.63 -15.29
N GLU A 132 10.42 4.38 -15.69
CA GLU A 132 9.61 4.07 -16.89
C GLU A 132 8.21 4.68 -16.80
N VAL A 133 7.58 4.62 -15.62
CA VAL A 133 6.27 5.26 -15.41
C VAL A 133 6.36 6.77 -15.62
N VAL A 134 7.34 7.41 -14.97
CA VAL A 134 7.55 8.86 -15.07
C VAL A 134 7.78 9.27 -16.53
N ASP A 135 8.68 8.61 -17.24
CA ASP A 135 9.03 8.95 -18.63
C ASP A 135 7.83 8.83 -19.57
N ASN A 136 7.00 7.80 -19.39
CA ASN A 136 5.82 7.56 -20.22
C ASN A 136 4.73 8.62 -20.00
N ILE A 137 4.43 8.95 -18.74
CA ILE A 137 3.27 9.80 -18.43
C ILE A 137 3.58 11.29 -18.31
N ARG A 138 4.86 11.68 -18.17
CA ARG A 138 5.27 13.08 -17.94
C ARG A 138 4.79 14.05 -19.02
N THR A 139 4.65 13.59 -20.26
CA THR A 139 4.15 14.41 -21.37
C THR A 139 2.61 14.48 -21.44
N THR A 140 1.91 13.67 -20.64
CA THR A 140 0.45 13.59 -20.62
C THR A 140 -0.13 14.46 -19.50
N TYR A 141 -0.68 15.61 -19.85
CA TYR A 141 -1.24 16.55 -18.88
C TYR A 141 -2.49 16.03 -18.15
N ASN A 142 -3.31 15.20 -18.81
CA ASN A 142 -4.54 14.69 -18.22
C ASN A 142 -4.25 13.42 -17.38
N PRO A 143 -4.42 13.45 -16.04
CA PRO A 143 -4.08 12.33 -15.17
C PRO A 143 -4.94 11.09 -15.42
N GLN A 144 -6.19 11.24 -15.88
CA GLN A 144 -7.05 10.09 -16.20
C GLN A 144 -6.62 9.39 -17.47
N ILE A 145 -6.08 10.13 -18.45
CA ILE A 145 -5.54 9.55 -19.68
C ILE A 145 -4.21 8.87 -19.35
N ALA A 146 -3.34 9.55 -18.62
CA ALA A 146 -2.06 9.00 -18.16
C ALA A 146 -2.24 7.65 -17.42
N ALA A 147 -3.22 7.57 -16.51
CA ALA A 147 -3.49 6.35 -15.76
C ALA A 147 -4.01 5.16 -16.60
N LYS A 148 -4.58 5.43 -17.79
CA LYS A 148 -5.11 4.39 -18.69
C LYS A 148 -4.07 3.83 -19.66
N ASN A 149 -2.87 4.38 -19.68
CA ASN A 149 -1.79 3.89 -20.54
C ASN A 149 -1.12 2.61 -20.01
N TYR A 150 -1.71 1.98 -18.97
CA TYR A 150 -1.22 0.79 -18.28
C TYR A 150 -2.33 -0.20 -17.94
#